data_AF-A0A4R6QW22-F1
#
_entry.id   AF-A0A4R6QW22-F1
#
_cell.length_a   1.000
_cell.length_b   1.000
_cell.length_c   1.000
_cell.angle_alpha   90.00
_cell.angle_beta   90.00
_cell.angle_gamma   90.00
#
_symmetry.space_group_name_H-M   'P 1'
#
loop_
_entity.id
_entity.type
_entity.pdbx_description
1 polymer ?
#
loop_
_entity_poly.entity_id
_entity_poly.type
_entity_poly.pdbx_seq_one_letter_code
_entity_poly.pdbx_strand_id
1 'polypeptide(L)'
;MSAQRHAQHSDPTTTSHPPAPRLGVDRRTLLRGAGLLGAVAATGASLAPAQAAPAPTTVDPAAFRLTADYTKYTARVEALLEQAGRASVSQVMDDANHERTPATVIDTQVHGFRFATSDENDPDAFPQGIATSRDAVGTAGDGRYDGRQVIAVSFYNNSPKSSRINLIDWDANYPNKYRRILLVEPTESAEEPSFQDVEIHAGGIAWYGDLLYVADSAAKPGGMRVFDMSKILTTDTGGTKDQIGRVGDTFHAHNYAYVLPQVGTISSEVDEGTEPLVWSTISLDRVTRSIVMTEYRCDDSCDNYPTGTTRAVRFDFQEGGPTFAGTTTASEVLEVPLHFLNGVGSHNGRWWFNSSRHKTLSYWSGEGALTTYPWVSWGQSISYWEDADGSDLLWSLTEGEGFRAVFAVKQAGYS
;
A
#
# COMPACT_ATOMS: atom_id res chain seq x y z
N MET A 1 -43.32 38.66 8.99
CA MET A 1 -42.98 37.96 7.74
C MET A 1 -41.56 38.32 7.37
N SER A 2 -40.59 37.48 7.72
CA SER A 2 -39.23 37.57 7.19
C SER A 2 -38.69 36.15 7.12
N ALA A 3 -38.39 35.71 5.90
CA ALA A 3 -37.97 34.35 5.59
C ALA A 3 -36.45 34.23 5.78
N GLN A 4 -36.02 33.36 6.69
CA GLN A 4 -34.64 32.89 6.78
C GLN A 4 -34.37 31.89 5.65
N ARG A 5 -33.44 32.23 4.75
CA ARG A 5 -32.85 31.26 3.81
C ARG A 5 -31.86 30.38 4.59
N HIS A 6 -32.10 29.08 4.58
CA HIS A 6 -31.08 28.08 4.91
C HIS A 6 -30.05 28.02 3.79
N ALA A 7 -28.78 28.24 4.13
CA ALA A 7 -27.66 27.92 3.27
C ALA A 7 -27.31 26.44 3.50
N GLN A 8 -27.48 25.62 2.46
CA GLN A 8 -26.91 24.28 2.39
C GLN A 8 -25.40 24.42 2.24
N HIS A 9 -24.64 23.93 3.22
CA HIS A 9 -23.23 23.64 3.06
C HIS A 9 -23.12 22.33 2.26
N SER A 10 -22.74 22.44 1.00
CA SER A 10 -22.30 21.33 0.17
C SER A 10 -20.83 21.05 0.45
N ASP A 11 -20.56 19.89 1.04
CA ASP A 11 -19.23 19.31 1.26
C ASP A 11 -18.58 18.95 -0.09
N PRO A 12 -17.28 19.21 -0.31
CA PRO A 12 -16.62 18.82 -1.55
C PRO A 12 -16.36 17.31 -1.54
N THR A 13 -17.12 16.61 -2.37
CA THR A 13 -16.95 15.20 -2.71
C THR A 13 -15.51 14.92 -3.16
N THR A 14 -14.87 13.94 -2.53
CA THR A 14 -13.73 13.18 -3.07
C THR A 14 -14.10 12.67 -4.45
N THR A 15 -13.58 13.30 -5.50
CA THR A 15 -13.75 12.86 -6.88
C THR A 15 -12.76 11.73 -7.16
N SER A 16 -13.31 10.53 -7.30
CA SER A 16 -12.63 9.37 -7.85
C SER A 16 -12.13 9.67 -9.27
N HIS A 17 -11.02 9.04 -9.66
CA HIS A 17 -10.45 9.12 -11.00
C HIS A 17 -11.51 8.87 -12.09
N PRO A 18 -11.46 9.57 -13.24
CA PRO A 18 -12.41 9.32 -14.33
C PRO A 18 -12.26 7.88 -14.86
N PRO A 19 -13.37 7.17 -15.18
CA PRO A 19 -13.33 5.78 -15.61
C PRO A 19 -12.63 5.62 -16.98
N ALA A 20 -11.93 4.50 -17.14
CA ALA A 20 -11.17 4.17 -18.34
C ALA A 20 -12.09 3.92 -19.56
N PRO A 21 -11.69 4.31 -20.79
CA PRO A 21 -12.41 3.94 -22.00
C PRO A 21 -12.25 2.44 -22.29
N ARG A 22 -13.37 1.75 -22.53
CA ARG A 22 -13.42 0.33 -22.91
C ARG A 22 -12.78 0.11 -24.28
N LEU A 23 -11.65 -0.59 -24.32
CA LEU A 23 -11.04 -1.08 -25.57
C LEU A 23 -11.63 -2.44 -25.92
N GLY A 24 -12.45 -2.49 -26.97
CA GLY A 24 -12.93 -3.74 -27.57
C GLY A 24 -11.79 -4.45 -28.30
N VAL A 25 -11.48 -5.68 -27.88
CA VAL A 25 -10.50 -6.54 -28.57
C VAL A 25 -11.24 -7.40 -29.59
N ASP A 26 -10.98 -7.14 -30.87
CA ASP A 26 -11.50 -7.95 -31.97
C ASP A 26 -10.59 -9.19 -32.18
N ARG A 27 -11.18 -10.38 -32.14
CA ARG A 27 -10.48 -11.68 -32.28
C ARG A 27 -10.52 -12.16 -33.73
N ARG A 28 -9.38 -12.17 -34.43
CA ARG A 28 -9.10 -13.10 -35.55
C ARG A 28 -7.60 -13.45 -35.59
N THR A 29 -7.09 -14.67 -35.39
CA THR A 29 -7.19 -15.99 -36.10
C THR A 29 -5.85 -16.35 -36.79
N LEU A 30 -5.15 -17.35 -36.22
CA LEU A 30 -4.38 -18.49 -36.81
C LEU A 30 -3.08 -18.33 -37.66
N LEU A 31 -2.01 -19.04 -37.24
CA LEU A 31 -1.44 -20.32 -37.78
C LEU A 31 0.11 -20.38 -37.93
N ARG A 32 0.66 -21.45 -37.33
CA ARG A 32 1.84 -22.31 -37.69
C ARG A 32 3.25 -21.72 -37.85
N GLY A 33 4.18 -22.33 -37.11
CA GLY A 33 5.60 -22.46 -37.47
C GLY A 33 6.36 -23.29 -36.43
N ALA A 34 6.88 -24.45 -36.84
CA ALA A 34 7.59 -25.40 -35.99
C ALA A 34 9.11 -25.15 -36.00
N GLY A 35 9.76 -25.44 -34.85
CA GLY A 35 11.14 -25.95 -34.78
C GLY A 35 12.26 -24.93 -34.64
N LEU A 36 12.91 -24.92 -33.47
CA LEU A 36 14.36 -25.13 -33.29
C LEU A 36 14.72 -24.95 -31.81
N LEU A 37 15.25 -26.02 -31.18
CA LEU A 37 15.95 -25.92 -29.91
C LEU A 37 17.25 -25.15 -30.13
N GLY A 38 17.30 -23.91 -29.64
CA GLY A 38 18.50 -23.11 -29.49
C GLY A 38 18.70 -22.77 -28.02
N ALA A 39 19.89 -23.03 -27.49
CA ALA A 39 20.28 -22.63 -26.15
C ALA A 39 20.15 -21.09 -26.02
N VAL A 40 19.24 -20.63 -25.16
CA VAL A 40 19.09 -19.21 -24.85
C VAL A 40 20.17 -18.84 -23.84
N ALA A 41 21.26 -18.26 -24.31
CA ALA A 41 22.09 -17.41 -23.47
C ALA A 41 21.20 -16.22 -23.06
N ALA A 42 20.88 -16.11 -21.78
CA ALA A 42 20.19 -14.95 -21.23
C ALA A 42 21.13 -13.74 -21.29
N THR A 43 21.21 -13.09 -22.46
CA THR A 43 21.70 -11.73 -22.57
C THR A 43 20.72 -10.86 -21.81
N GLY A 44 21.09 -10.42 -20.61
CA GLY A 44 20.33 -9.43 -19.86
C GLY A 44 20.15 -8.20 -20.73
N ALA A 45 18.93 -7.99 -21.22
CA ALA A 45 18.58 -6.76 -21.90
C ALA A 45 18.61 -5.64 -20.86
N SER A 46 19.69 -4.87 -20.83
CA SER A 46 19.74 -3.62 -20.08
C SER A 46 18.70 -2.67 -20.68
N LEU A 47 17.68 -2.30 -19.91
CA LEU A 47 16.77 -1.23 -20.30
C LEU A 47 17.57 0.05 -20.49
N ALA A 48 17.47 0.67 -21.66
CA ALA A 48 18.06 1.99 -21.86
C ALA A 48 17.25 3.02 -21.07
N PRO A 49 17.88 3.86 -20.23
CA PRO A 49 17.18 4.91 -19.52
C PRO A 49 16.57 5.90 -20.53
N ALA A 50 15.33 6.33 -20.27
CA ALA A 50 14.59 7.18 -21.20
C ALA A 50 15.06 8.64 -21.14
N GLN A 51 15.50 9.11 -19.97
CA GLN A 51 15.99 10.48 -19.75
C GLN A 51 16.67 10.62 -18.38
N ALA A 52 17.63 11.54 -18.24
CA ALA A 52 18.12 12.00 -16.94
C ALA A 52 17.24 13.17 -16.45
N ALA A 53 16.68 13.05 -15.24
CA ALA A 53 15.97 14.15 -14.57
C ALA A 53 16.89 14.86 -13.56
N PRO A 54 16.62 16.13 -13.18
CA PRO A 54 17.46 16.85 -12.22
C PRO A 54 17.64 16.08 -10.91
N ALA A 55 18.73 16.37 -10.20
CA ALA A 55 18.98 15.80 -8.88
C ALA A 55 17.91 16.26 -7.88
N PRO A 56 17.44 15.38 -6.98
CA PRO A 56 16.73 15.80 -5.78
C PRO A 56 17.56 16.77 -4.95
N THR A 57 16.90 17.70 -4.25
CA THR A 57 17.54 18.65 -3.34
C THR A 57 17.16 18.36 -1.90
N THR A 58 18.13 18.42 -0.99
CA THR A 58 17.88 18.20 0.44
C THR A 58 17.22 19.44 1.05
N VAL A 59 16.25 19.20 1.92
CA VAL A 59 15.61 20.21 2.78
C VAL A 59 15.93 19.91 4.23
N ASP A 60 15.91 20.94 5.09
CA ASP A 60 16.09 20.76 6.53
C ASP A 60 15.02 19.82 7.11
N PRO A 61 15.41 18.63 7.63
CA PRO A 61 14.46 17.67 8.16
C PRO A 61 13.83 18.10 9.49
N ALA A 62 14.43 19.07 10.21
CA ALA A 62 13.94 19.52 11.51
C ALA A 62 12.50 20.06 11.47
N ALA A 63 12.08 20.56 10.31
CA ALA A 63 10.75 21.10 10.08
C ALA A 63 9.64 20.04 9.97
N PHE A 64 9.97 18.74 9.98
CA PHE A 64 9.01 17.65 9.74
C PHE A 64 9.08 16.62 10.86
N ARG A 65 7.94 16.34 11.49
CA ARG A 65 7.83 15.44 12.64
C ARG A 65 6.62 14.52 12.52
N LEU A 66 6.70 13.37 13.16
CA LEU A 66 5.58 12.50 13.45
C LEU A 66 5.30 12.49 14.96
N THR A 67 4.03 12.42 15.34
CA THR A 67 3.60 12.08 16.70
C THR A 67 2.88 10.73 16.69
N ALA A 68 3.21 9.88 17.67
CA ALA A 68 2.75 8.49 17.71
C ALA A 68 2.02 8.15 19.01
N ASP A 69 0.87 7.50 18.90
CA ASP A 69 0.12 6.94 20.03
C ASP A 69 -0.30 5.50 19.71
N TYR A 70 0.32 4.55 20.42
CA TYR A 70 0.02 3.11 20.34
C TYR A 70 -0.83 2.61 21.52
N THR A 71 -1.30 3.52 22.37
CA THR A 71 -2.06 3.19 23.60
C THR A 71 -3.55 3.49 23.47
N LYS A 72 -3.92 4.39 22.55
CA LYS A 72 -5.29 4.85 22.30
C LYS A 72 -6.34 3.73 22.24
N TYR A 73 -6.02 2.61 21.60
CA TYR A 73 -6.97 1.53 21.33
C TYR A 73 -6.73 0.27 22.17
N THR A 74 -5.68 0.22 23.00
CA THR A 74 -5.22 -1.01 23.65
C THR A 74 -6.33 -1.76 24.38
N ALA A 75 -7.05 -1.09 25.29
CA ALA A 75 -8.09 -1.75 26.09
C ALA A 75 -9.24 -2.31 25.23
N ARG A 76 -9.65 -1.60 24.17
CA ARG A 76 -10.72 -2.05 23.27
C ARG A 76 -10.26 -3.22 22.40
N VAL A 77 -9.03 -3.17 21.90
CA VAL A 77 -8.48 -4.26 21.07
C VAL A 77 -8.36 -5.55 21.87
N GLU A 78 -7.86 -5.48 23.11
CA GLU A 78 -7.78 -6.67 23.97
C GLU A 78 -9.18 -7.23 24.28
N ALA A 79 -10.16 -6.36 24.58
CA ALA A 79 -11.53 -6.80 24.80
C ALA A 79 -12.17 -7.44 23.56
N LEU A 80 -11.91 -6.88 22.35
CA LEU A 80 -12.35 -7.49 21.09
C LEU A 80 -11.72 -8.87 20.89
N LEU A 81 -10.41 -9.03 21.14
CA LEU A 81 -9.71 -10.31 21.01
C LEU A 81 -10.27 -11.36 21.97
N GLU A 82 -10.61 -10.96 23.20
CA GLU A 82 -11.21 -11.85 24.21
C GLU A 82 -12.61 -12.31 23.81
N GLN A 83 -13.43 -11.43 23.23
CA GLN A 83 -14.85 -11.70 22.96
C GLN A 83 -15.14 -12.25 21.57
N ALA A 84 -14.43 -11.81 20.52
CA ALA A 84 -14.67 -12.20 19.13
C ALA A 84 -13.82 -13.41 18.68
N GLY A 85 -12.70 -13.65 19.36
CA GLY A 85 -11.70 -14.63 18.97
C GLY A 85 -10.55 -14.04 18.14
N ARG A 86 -9.53 -14.87 17.89
CA ARG A 86 -8.26 -14.48 17.27
C ARG A 86 -7.86 -15.48 16.19
N ALA A 87 -7.30 -14.98 15.10
CA ALA A 87 -6.64 -15.78 14.07
C ALA A 87 -5.19 -15.33 13.88
N SER A 88 -4.33 -16.27 13.52
CA SER A 88 -2.98 -15.98 13.02
C SER A 88 -3.01 -15.74 11.50
N VAL A 89 -1.94 -15.15 10.95
CA VAL A 89 -1.79 -15.00 9.48
C VAL A 89 -1.84 -16.38 8.80
N SER A 90 -1.25 -17.40 9.41
CA SER A 90 -1.28 -18.76 8.89
C SER A 90 -2.69 -19.34 8.83
N GLN A 91 -3.50 -19.15 9.87
CA GLN A 91 -4.89 -19.62 9.88
C GLN A 91 -5.74 -18.88 8.85
N VAL A 92 -5.54 -17.57 8.68
CA VAL A 92 -6.23 -16.79 7.64
C VAL A 92 -5.93 -17.34 6.25
N MET A 93 -4.68 -17.71 6.00
CA MET A 93 -4.25 -18.23 4.70
C MET A 93 -4.63 -19.70 4.48
N ASP A 94 -4.80 -20.50 5.53
CA ASP A 94 -5.45 -21.82 5.42
C ASP A 94 -6.91 -21.70 4.94
N ASP A 95 -7.60 -20.61 5.30
CA ASP A 95 -8.94 -20.27 4.83
C ASP A 95 -8.92 -19.37 3.56
N ALA A 96 -7.81 -19.31 2.80
CA ALA A 96 -7.79 -18.53 1.58
C ALA A 96 -8.81 -19.05 0.55
N ASN A 97 -9.67 -18.16 0.05
CA ASN A 97 -10.86 -18.53 -0.73
C ASN A 97 -11.06 -17.74 -2.04
N HIS A 98 -10.12 -16.86 -2.39
CA HIS A 98 -10.12 -16.18 -3.69
C HIS A 98 -8.92 -16.64 -4.51
N GLU A 99 -9.10 -16.84 -5.82
CA GLU A 99 -8.03 -17.27 -6.73
C GLU A 99 -7.31 -16.06 -7.33
N ARG A 100 -5.98 -16.14 -7.45
CA ARG A 100 -5.18 -15.27 -8.32
C ARG A 100 -4.77 -16.02 -9.57
N THR A 101 -4.68 -15.31 -10.70
CA THR A 101 -4.23 -15.93 -11.96
C THR A 101 -2.96 -15.25 -12.49
N PRO A 102 -2.07 -15.97 -13.19
CA PRO A 102 -0.88 -15.36 -13.76
C PRO A 102 -1.20 -14.17 -14.68
N ALA A 103 -0.36 -13.15 -14.64
CA ALA A 103 -0.51 -11.97 -15.48
C ALA A 103 0.85 -11.50 -16.01
N THR A 104 0.86 -10.95 -17.22
CA THR A 104 1.98 -10.21 -17.78
C THR A 104 1.60 -8.74 -17.83
N VAL A 105 2.35 -7.93 -17.10
CA VAL A 105 2.15 -6.49 -16.88
C VAL A 105 3.20 -5.70 -17.64
N ILE A 106 4.48 -6.11 -17.54
CA ILE A 106 5.62 -5.50 -18.23
C ILE A 106 6.62 -6.58 -18.65
N ASP A 107 7.34 -6.37 -19.76
CA ASP A 107 8.25 -7.37 -20.34
C ASP A 107 9.41 -7.77 -19.41
N THR A 108 9.81 -6.88 -18.52
CA THR A 108 10.92 -7.09 -17.55
C THR A 108 10.49 -7.74 -16.25
N GLN A 109 9.20 -8.04 -16.07
CA GLN A 109 8.73 -8.68 -14.86
C GLN A 109 9.34 -10.08 -14.70
N VAL A 110 9.60 -10.47 -13.46
CA VAL A 110 9.94 -11.85 -13.11
C VAL A 110 8.77 -12.58 -12.49
N HIS A 111 7.82 -11.84 -11.91
CA HIS A 111 6.61 -12.36 -11.30
C HIS A 111 5.43 -11.46 -11.65
N GLY A 112 4.24 -12.05 -11.79
CA GLY A 112 3.03 -11.30 -12.07
C GLY A 112 1.76 -12.12 -11.90
N PHE A 113 0.76 -11.52 -11.25
CA PHE A 113 -0.57 -12.09 -11.12
C PHE A 113 -1.64 -11.01 -11.13
N ARG A 114 -2.87 -11.40 -11.42
CA ARG A 114 -4.08 -10.57 -11.27
C ARG A 114 -5.00 -11.17 -10.20
N PHE A 115 -5.79 -10.31 -9.57
CA PHE A 115 -6.79 -10.72 -8.59
C PHE A 115 -7.94 -11.51 -9.24
N ALA A 116 -8.85 -12.05 -8.43
CA ALA A 116 -10.03 -12.73 -8.95
C ALA A 116 -10.88 -11.75 -9.79
N THR A 117 -11.61 -12.25 -10.79
CA THR A 117 -12.46 -11.44 -11.67
C THR A 117 -13.45 -10.54 -10.90
N SER A 118 -13.89 -10.97 -9.73
CA SER A 118 -14.75 -10.17 -8.85
C SER A 118 -14.05 -8.95 -8.26
N ASP A 119 -12.74 -9.01 -7.98
CA ASP A 119 -11.95 -7.85 -7.54
C ASP A 119 -11.37 -7.07 -8.70
N GLU A 120 -11.12 -7.69 -9.85
CA GLU A 120 -10.55 -7.01 -11.02
C GLU A 120 -11.54 -6.03 -11.67
N ASN A 121 -12.82 -6.42 -11.69
CA ASN A 121 -13.89 -5.68 -12.37
C ASN A 121 -14.81 -4.93 -11.40
N ASP A 122 -14.50 -4.89 -10.10
CA ASP A 122 -15.29 -4.14 -9.13
C ASP A 122 -15.03 -2.63 -9.33
N PRO A 123 -16.00 -1.83 -9.81
CA PRO A 123 -15.77 -0.41 -10.05
C PRO A 123 -15.56 0.39 -8.75
N ASP A 124 -15.81 -0.22 -7.59
CA ASP A 124 -15.70 0.46 -6.29
C ASP A 124 -14.45 0.07 -5.51
N ALA A 125 -13.76 -1.04 -5.82
CA ALA A 125 -12.63 -1.55 -5.02
C ALA A 125 -11.27 -1.38 -5.71
N PHE A 126 -10.32 -0.65 -5.12
CA PHE A 126 -9.08 -0.25 -5.79
C PHE A 126 -7.85 -0.63 -4.97
N PRO A 127 -6.89 -1.37 -5.55
CA PRO A 127 -5.65 -1.70 -4.86
C PRO A 127 -4.69 -0.51 -4.87
N GLN A 128 -3.98 -0.31 -3.75
CA GLN A 128 -3.17 0.89 -3.52
C GLN A 128 -1.75 0.58 -3.01
N GLY A 129 -1.64 0.09 -1.78
CA GLY A 129 -0.35 -0.19 -1.14
C GLY A 129 0.12 -1.62 -1.34
N ILE A 130 1.44 -1.84 -1.31
CA ILE A 130 2.04 -3.18 -1.25
C ILE A 130 3.13 -3.26 -0.18
N ALA A 131 3.11 -4.34 0.58
CA ALA A 131 4.19 -4.75 1.48
C ALA A 131 4.29 -6.28 1.46
N THR A 132 5.36 -6.82 2.02
CA THR A 132 5.66 -8.24 1.96
C THR A 132 6.05 -8.77 3.34
N SER A 133 5.89 -10.08 3.53
CA SER A 133 6.43 -10.77 4.72
C SER A 133 7.95 -10.55 4.90
N ARG A 134 8.70 -10.27 3.82
CA ARG A 134 10.12 -9.92 3.92
C ARG A 134 10.37 -8.52 4.44
N ASP A 135 9.46 -7.57 4.20
CA ASP A 135 9.50 -6.29 4.93
C ASP A 135 9.41 -6.56 6.44
N ALA A 136 8.45 -7.40 6.83
CA ALA A 136 8.16 -7.73 8.22
C ALA A 136 9.35 -8.34 8.96
N VAL A 137 9.88 -9.47 8.45
CA VAL A 137 10.88 -10.30 9.14
C VAL A 137 12.28 -10.27 8.53
N GLY A 138 12.44 -9.67 7.34
CA GLY A 138 13.68 -9.68 6.58
C GLY A 138 13.92 -11.04 5.95
N THR A 139 15.16 -11.52 6.05
CA THR A 139 15.56 -12.86 5.60
C THR A 139 15.44 -13.92 6.70
N ALA A 140 15.05 -13.54 7.91
CA ALA A 140 14.81 -14.50 8.99
C ALA A 140 13.70 -15.48 8.62
N GLY A 141 13.90 -16.77 8.89
CA GLY A 141 12.96 -17.83 8.51
C GLY A 141 12.66 -17.87 7.01
N ASP A 142 13.65 -17.55 6.16
CA ASP A 142 13.55 -17.42 4.70
C ASP A 142 12.54 -16.34 4.26
N GLY A 143 12.36 -15.32 5.10
CA GLY A 143 11.41 -14.24 4.88
C GLY A 143 9.95 -14.63 5.07
N ARG A 144 9.70 -15.64 5.91
CA ARG A 144 8.36 -16.10 6.26
C ARG A 144 7.88 -15.44 7.55
N TYR A 145 6.69 -14.84 7.48
CA TYR A 145 5.94 -14.38 8.66
C TYR A 145 4.93 -15.46 9.04
N ASP A 146 4.93 -15.87 10.31
CA ASP A 146 4.04 -16.92 10.81
C ASP A 146 4.06 -18.19 9.93
N GLY A 147 5.27 -18.59 9.52
CA GLY A 147 5.50 -19.76 8.67
C GLY A 147 5.08 -19.61 7.21
N ARG A 148 4.67 -18.42 6.76
CA ARG A 148 4.24 -18.16 5.37
C ARG A 148 5.00 -17.04 4.70
N GLN A 149 5.26 -17.21 3.41
CA GLN A 149 5.71 -16.13 2.56
C GLN A 149 4.50 -15.52 1.86
N VAL A 150 4.17 -14.29 2.23
CA VAL A 150 2.98 -13.58 1.75
C VAL A 150 3.30 -12.18 1.24
N ILE A 151 2.43 -11.70 0.36
CA ILE A 151 2.34 -10.30 -0.06
C ILE A 151 1.06 -9.73 0.55
N ALA A 152 1.13 -8.54 1.13
CA ALA A 152 -0.03 -7.76 1.56
C ALA A 152 -0.29 -6.67 0.54
N VAL A 153 -1.54 -6.50 0.12
CA VAL A 153 -1.97 -5.39 -0.74
C VAL A 153 -3.15 -4.69 -0.10
N SER A 154 -3.05 -3.38 0.16
CA SER A 154 -4.20 -2.61 0.63
C SER A 154 -5.16 -2.32 -0.51
N PHE A 155 -6.44 -2.30 -0.19
CA PHE A 155 -7.52 -1.87 -1.06
C PHE A 155 -8.36 -0.84 -0.31
N TYR A 156 -8.85 0.17 -1.03
CA TYR A 156 -9.99 0.95 -0.57
C TYR A 156 -11.21 0.67 -1.43
N ASN A 157 -12.38 0.83 -0.83
CA ASN A 157 -13.65 0.85 -1.53
C ASN A 157 -14.23 2.26 -1.53
N ASN A 158 -14.86 2.68 -2.64
CA ASN A 158 -15.55 3.96 -2.75
C ASN A 158 -16.99 3.91 -2.26
N SER A 159 -17.65 2.77 -2.38
CA SER A 159 -19.08 2.60 -2.07
C SER A 159 -19.41 1.16 -1.64
N PRO A 160 -19.84 0.92 -0.38
CA PRO A 160 -19.60 1.82 0.75
C PRO A 160 -18.10 2.04 0.97
N LYS A 161 -17.73 3.14 1.62
CA LYS A 161 -16.33 3.40 1.94
C LYS A 161 -15.82 2.38 2.94
N SER A 162 -14.69 1.77 2.64
CA SER A 162 -13.98 0.87 3.56
C SER A 162 -12.55 0.66 3.09
N SER A 163 -11.72 0.12 3.95
CA SER A 163 -10.33 -0.25 3.66
C SER A 163 -10.10 -1.68 4.09
N ARG A 164 -9.29 -2.41 3.32
CA ARG A 164 -8.93 -3.79 3.61
C ARG A 164 -7.51 -4.08 3.18
N ILE A 165 -6.98 -5.20 3.64
CA ILE A 165 -5.83 -5.84 3.01
C ILE A 165 -6.23 -7.17 2.40
N ASN A 166 -5.60 -7.48 1.28
CA ASN A 166 -5.57 -8.83 0.73
C ASN A 166 -4.21 -9.44 1.12
N LEU A 167 -4.22 -10.58 1.79
CA LEU A 167 -3.04 -11.41 1.99
C LEU A 167 -2.97 -12.45 0.89
N ILE A 168 -1.90 -12.40 0.11
CA ILE A 168 -1.68 -13.27 -1.04
C ILE A 168 -0.60 -14.27 -0.70
N ASP A 169 -0.88 -15.56 -0.90
CA ASP A 169 0.11 -16.59 -0.71
C ASP A 169 1.15 -16.52 -1.83
N TRP A 170 2.41 -16.44 -1.43
CA TRP A 170 3.58 -16.42 -2.32
C TRP A 170 4.49 -17.63 -2.09
N ASP A 171 4.17 -18.51 -1.13
CA ASP A 171 4.95 -19.72 -0.93
C ASP A 171 4.70 -20.70 -2.10
N ALA A 172 5.79 -21.23 -2.67
CA ALA A 172 5.76 -22.05 -3.88
C ALA A 172 4.89 -23.32 -3.77
N ASN A 173 4.61 -23.77 -2.54
CA ASN A 173 3.84 -24.99 -2.26
C ASN A 173 2.38 -24.75 -1.92
N TYR A 174 1.92 -23.49 -1.91
CA TYR A 174 0.55 -23.14 -1.55
C TYR A 174 -0.28 -22.78 -2.78
N PRO A 175 -1.62 -22.96 -2.71
CA PRO A 175 -2.48 -22.67 -3.84
C PRO A 175 -2.39 -21.17 -4.19
N ASN A 176 -2.56 -20.84 -5.47
CA ASN A 176 -2.56 -19.46 -5.98
C ASN A 176 -3.82 -18.71 -5.49
N LYS A 177 -3.86 -18.42 -4.20
CA LYS A 177 -5.01 -17.86 -3.51
C LYS A 177 -4.64 -16.67 -2.65
N TYR A 178 -5.67 -15.94 -2.28
CA TYR A 178 -5.59 -14.86 -1.32
C TYR A 178 -6.81 -14.83 -0.41
N ARG A 179 -6.68 -14.13 0.71
CA ARG A 179 -7.76 -13.86 1.65
C ARG A 179 -7.85 -12.37 1.94
N ARG A 180 -9.08 -11.88 2.09
CA ARG A 180 -9.37 -10.48 2.42
C ARG A 180 -9.52 -10.33 3.94
N ILE A 181 -8.99 -9.25 4.49
CA ILE A 181 -9.12 -8.86 5.90
C ILE A 181 -9.55 -7.38 5.92
N LEU A 182 -10.71 -7.09 6.50
CA LEU A 182 -11.22 -5.73 6.61
C LEU A 182 -10.43 -4.95 7.67
N LEU A 183 -10.03 -3.71 7.39
CA LEU A 183 -9.41 -2.83 8.39
C LEU A 183 -10.51 -2.11 9.16
N VAL A 184 -10.47 -2.17 10.49
CA VAL A 184 -11.53 -1.62 11.34
C VAL A 184 -10.98 -0.73 12.45
N GLU A 185 -11.75 0.28 12.84
CA GLU A 185 -11.45 1.14 13.98
C GLU A 185 -12.24 0.65 15.21
N PRO A 186 -11.58 0.35 16.34
CA PRO A 186 -12.27 -0.03 17.57
C PRO A 186 -13.13 1.10 18.14
N THR A 187 -14.41 0.83 18.36
CA THR A 187 -15.41 1.76 18.90
C THR A 187 -15.95 1.26 20.24
N GLU A 188 -16.84 2.06 20.84
CA GLU A 188 -17.46 1.77 22.14
C GLU A 188 -16.46 1.59 23.30
N SER A 189 -16.90 1.04 24.43
CA SER A 189 -16.08 0.82 25.62
C SER A 189 -15.43 -0.57 25.62
N ALA A 190 -14.50 -0.84 26.56
CA ALA A 190 -13.91 -2.17 26.68
C ALA A 190 -14.88 -3.21 27.26
N GLU A 191 -15.93 -2.76 27.97
CA GLU A 191 -16.98 -3.61 28.50
C GLU A 191 -17.96 -4.06 27.40
N GLU A 192 -18.23 -3.17 26.44
CA GLU A 192 -19.12 -3.42 25.31
C GLU A 192 -18.41 -3.10 23.98
N PRO A 193 -17.31 -3.81 23.64
CA PRO A 193 -16.47 -3.44 22.52
C PRO A 193 -17.18 -3.66 21.19
N SER A 194 -16.91 -2.77 20.24
CA SER A 194 -17.37 -2.87 18.86
C SER A 194 -16.31 -2.31 17.91
N PHE A 195 -16.61 -2.26 16.62
CA PHE A 195 -15.77 -1.64 15.61
C PHE A 195 -16.59 -1.12 14.44
N GLN A 196 -15.99 -0.21 13.67
CA GLN A 196 -16.54 0.33 12.43
C GLN A 196 -15.48 0.31 11.31
N ASP A 197 -15.90 0.56 10.08
CA ASP A 197 -14.98 0.60 8.93
C ASP A 197 -13.91 1.66 9.10
N VAL A 198 -12.71 1.34 8.61
CA VAL A 198 -11.70 2.35 8.31
C VAL A 198 -11.97 2.86 6.89
N GLU A 199 -12.45 4.10 6.78
CA GLU A 199 -12.88 4.71 5.51
C GLU A 199 -11.79 5.57 4.84
N ILE A 200 -10.60 5.00 4.62
CA ILE A 200 -9.46 5.74 4.05
C ILE A 200 -9.08 5.24 2.65
N HIS A 201 -8.22 5.97 1.95
CA HIS A 201 -7.69 5.54 0.65
C HIS A 201 -6.63 4.43 0.77
N ALA A 202 -5.96 4.32 1.91
CA ALA A 202 -4.89 3.34 2.17
C ALA A 202 -3.78 3.35 1.10
N GLY A 203 -3.34 4.54 0.68
CA GLY A 203 -2.47 4.81 -0.48
C GLY A 203 -1.07 4.17 -0.45
N GLY A 204 -0.66 3.61 0.68
CA GLY A 204 0.58 2.86 0.83
C GLY A 204 0.58 2.08 2.14
N ILE A 205 1.32 0.98 2.19
CA ILE A 205 1.49 0.18 3.40
C ILE A 205 2.96 -0.18 3.62
N ALA A 206 3.35 -0.28 4.88
CA ALA A 206 4.67 -0.78 5.29
C ALA A 206 4.48 -1.78 6.42
N TRP A 207 5.13 -2.93 6.34
CA TRP A 207 5.00 -4.00 7.32
C TRP A 207 6.35 -4.24 8.00
N TYR A 208 6.45 -4.01 9.31
CA TYR A 208 7.67 -4.24 10.08
C TYR A 208 7.40 -4.94 11.41
N GLY A 209 8.04 -6.10 11.64
CA GLY A 209 7.67 -6.99 12.74
C GLY A 209 6.21 -7.41 12.62
N ASP A 210 5.44 -7.23 13.71
CA ASP A 210 3.99 -7.48 13.69
C ASP A 210 3.19 -6.28 13.20
N LEU A 211 3.78 -5.11 13.04
CA LEU A 211 3.04 -3.88 12.78
C LEU A 211 2.90 -3.61 11.28
N LEU A 212 1.66 -3.35 10.88
CA LEU A 212 1.30 -2.86 9.56
C LEU A 212 0.92 -1.38 9.67
N TYR A 213 1.72 -0.54 9.03
CA TYR A 213 1.47 0.89 8.86
C TYR A 213 0.69 1.12 7.57
N VAL A 214 -0.37 1.91 7.63
CA VAL A 214 -1.21 2.23 6.48
C VAL A 214 -1.32 3.75 6.36
N ALA A 215 -0.90 4.30 5.22
CA ALA A 215 -0.96 5.73 4.96
C ALA A 215 -2.42 6.21 4.88
N ASP A 216 -2.74 7.24 5.65
CA ASP A 216 -4.03 7.92 5.63
C ASP A 216 -3.88 9.26 4.89
N SER A 217 -4.05 9.20 3.56
CA SER A 217 -3.93 10.38 2.69
C SER A 217 -5.09 11.37 2.83
N ALA A 218 -6.21 10.93 3.43
CA ALA A 218 -7.38 11.77 3.68
C ALA A 218 -7.27 12.56 4.99
N ALA A 219 -6.49 12.08 5.96
CA ALA A 219 -6.31 12.73 7.25
C ALA A 219 -5.77 14.17 7.14
N LYS A 220 -6.20 15.03 8.08
CA LYS A 220 -5.75 16.42 8.25
C LYS A 220 -5.43 16.67 9.74
N PRO A 221 -4.15 16.76 10.14
CA PRO A 221 -2.96 16.55 9.30
C PRO A 221 -2.85 15.11 8.79
N GLY A 222 -2.07 14.89 7.72
CA GLY A 222 -1.85 13.55 7.17
C GLY A 222 -1.09 12.65 8.14
N GLY A 223 -1.03 11.35 7.88
CA GLY A 223 -0.32 10.42 8.75
C GLY A 223 -0.56 8.96 8.42
N MET A 224 -0.53 8.11 9.44
CA MET A 224 -0.70 6.66 9.30
C MET A 224 -1.62 6.10 10.38
N ARG A 225 -2.38 5.07 10.01
CA ARG A 225 -3.03 4.16 10.95
C ARG A 225 -2.12 2.95 11.16
N VAL A 226 -2.05 2.46 12.39
CA VAL A 226 -1.23 1.30 12.75
C VAL A 226 -2.12 0.12 13.10
N PHE A 227 -1.80 -1.03 12.55
CA PHE A 227 -2.44 -2.31 12.80
C PHE A 227 -1.40 -3.33 13.26
N ASP A 228 -1.84 -4.41 13.89
CA ASP A 228 -0.96 -5.48 14.40
C ASP A 228 -1.40 -6.82 13.81
N MET A 229 -0.59 -7.39 12.92
CA MET A 229 -0.84 -8.63 12.18
C MET A 229 -0.97 -9.86 13.10
N SER A 230 -0.55 -9.75 14.36
CA SER A 230 -0.81 -10.79 15.36
C SER A 230 -2.23 -10.70 15.94
N LYS A 231 -2.95 -9.59 15.77
CA LYS A 231 -4.25 -9.28 16.40
C LYS A 231 -5.44 -9.36 15.44
N ILE A 232 -5.41 -10.28 14.48
CA ILE A 232 -6.53 -10.49 13.56
C ILE A 232 -7.70 -11.11 14.34
N LEU A 233 -8.88 -10.50 14.24
CA LEU A 233 -10.12 -10.95 14.86
C LEU A 233 -10.89 -11.85 13.90
N THR A 234 -11.61 -12.83 14.45
CA THR A 234 -12.59 -13.63 13.71
C THR A 234 -13.98 -13.00 13.81
N THR A 235 -14.75 -13.06 12.71
CA THR A 235 -16.12 -12.53 12.64
C THR A 235 -17.08 -13.56 12.04
N ASP A 236 -18.35 -13.46 12.40
CA ASP A 236 -19.40 -14.34 11.91
C ASP A 236 -19.84 -13.94 10.49
N THR A 237 -19.77 -14.91 9.57
CA THR A 237 -20.13 -14.74 8.15
C THR A 237 -21.59 -15.08 7.83
N GLY A 238 -22.39 -15.46 8.82
CA GLY A 238 -23.81 -15.79 8.71
C GLY A 238 -24.75 -14.58 8.77
N GLY A 239 -24.21 -13.38 8.97
CA GLY A 239 -24.94 -12.11 8.98
C GLY A 239 -25.31 -11.56 7.59
N THR A 240 -25.64 -10.28 7.55
CA THR A 240 -25.90 -9.53 6.31
C THR A 240 -24.72 -8.64 5.95
N LYS A 241 -24.69 -8.20 4.68
CA LYS A 241 -23.69 -7.25 4.19
C LYS A 241 -23.79 -5.86 4.82
N ASP A 242 -24.85 -5.55 5.57
CA ASP A 242 -25.03 -4.24 6.22
C ASP A 242 -24.60 -4.26 7.70
N GLN A 243 -24.30 -5.45 8.25
CA GLN A 243 -23.90 -5.59 9.65
C GLN A 243 -22.38 -5.43 9.82
N ILE A 244 -22.01 -4.57 10.75
CA ILE A 244 -20.63 -4.36 11.19
C ILE A 244 -20.58 -4.19 12.71
N GLY A 245 -19.47 -4.60 13.32
CA GLY A 245 -19.25 -4.51 14.74
C GLY A 245 -20.10 -5.51 15.51
N ARG A 246 -20.39 -5.18 16.77
CA ARG A 246 -21.18 -6.02 17.67
C ARG A 246 -22.67 -5.87 17.39
N VAL A 247 -23.34 -6.98 17.10
CA VAL A 247 -24.81 -7.09 17.00
C VAL A 247 -25.28 -8.19 17.94
N GLY A 248 -25.87 -7.80 19.08
CA GLY A 248 -26.12 -8.73 20.18
C GLY A 248 -24.81 -9.26 20.75
N ASP A 249 -24.65 -10.58 20.80
CA ASP A 249 -23.45 -11.26 21.30
C ASP A 249 -22.53 -11.75 20.17
N THR A 250 -22.69 -11.23 18.96
CA THR A 250 -21.94 -11.67 17.77
C THR A 250 -21.32 -10.50 17.06
N PHE A 251 -20.11 -10.71 16.51
CA PHE A 251 -19.39 -9.72 15.72
C PHE A 251 -19.52 -10.01 14.24
N HIS A 252 -19.98 -9.02 13.48
CA HIS A 252 -20.13 -9.10 12.03
C HIS A 252 -19.24 -8.06 11.34
N ALA A 253 -18.90 -8.30 10.08
CA ALA A 253 -18.05 -7.40 9.30
C ALA A 253 -18.37 -7.51 7.81
N HIS A 254 -19.59 -7.16 7.39
CA HIS A 254 -20.00 -7.23 5.97
C HIS A 254 -19.76 -8.59 5.31
N ASN A 255 -19.93 -9.68 6.07
CA ASN A 255 -19.62 -11.07 5.70
C ASN A 255 -18.12 -11.38 5.44
N TYR A 256 -17.21 -10.50 5.83
CA TYR A 256 -15.81 -10.87 6.04
C TYR A 256 -15.72 -11.81 7.24
N ALA A 257 -14.83 -12.80 7.18
CA ALA A 257 -14.55 -13.68 8.32
C ALA A 257 -13.43 -13.14 9.23
N TYR A 258 -12.70 -12.12 8.75
CA TYR A 258 -11.54 -11.56 9.43
C TYR A 258 -11.56 -10.04 9.35
N VAL A 259 -11.30 -9.42 10.50
CA VAL A 259 -11.02 -7.99 10.60
C VAL A 259 -9.68 -7.77 11.31
N LEU A 260 -9.02 -6.66 10.98
CA LEU A 260 -7.77 -6.24 11.60
C LEU A 260 -8.01 -4.90 12.29
N PRO A 261 -8.10 -4.87 13.63
CA PRO A 261 -8.38 -3.66 14.37
C PRO A 261 -7.17 -2.73 14.43
N GLN A 262 -7.43 -1.43 14.30
CA GLN A 262 -6.41 -0.39 14.50
C GLN A 262 -5.91 -0.41 15.94
N VAL A 263 -4.58 -0.40 16.12
CA VAL A 263 -3.90 -0.41 17.41
C VAL A 263 -3.23 0.92 17.75
N GLY A 264 -2.99 1.77 16.76
CA GLY A 264 -2.33 3.06 16.98
C GLY A 264 -2.58 4.10 15.88
N THR A 265 -2.15 5.33 16.16
CA THR A 265 -2.22 6.47 15.25
C THR A 265 -0.87 7.16 15.16
N ILE A 266 -0.49 7.55 13.94
CA ILE A 266 0.65 8.40 13.68
C ILE A 266 0.16 9.65 12.93
N SER A 267 0.50 10.83 13.43
CA SER A 267 0.12 12.11 12.82
C SER A 267 1.36 12.88 12.39
N SER A 268 1.30 13.51 11.21
CA SER A 268 2.37 14.41 10.75
C SER A 268 2.20 15.80 11.30
N GLU A 269 3.32 16.45 11.57
CA GLU A 269 3.40 17.83 12.01
C GLU A 269 4.56 18.52 11.28
N VAL A 270 4.37 19.80 10.99
CA VAL A 270 5.38 20.65 10.38
C VAL A 270 5.60 21.92 11.19
N ASP A 271 6.74 22.57 11.03
CA ASP A 271 7.00 23.88 11.66
C ASP A 271 6.10 24.97 11.08
N GLU A 272 5.89 26.04 11.85
CA GLU A 272 5.15 27.21 11.38
C GLU A 272 5.82 27.79 10.11
N GLY A 273 5.01 28.08 9.09
CA GLY A 273 5.50 28.54 7.79
C GLY A 273 5.93 27.44 6.82
N THR A 274 5.92 26.17 7.23
CA THR A 274 6.16 25.02 6.34
C THR A 274 4.83 24.48 5.82
N GLU A 275 4.74 24.19 4.52
CA GLU A 275 3.54 23.60 3.94
C GLU A 275 3.32 22.17 4.46
N PRO A 276 2.11 21.80 4.91
CA PRO A 276 1.80 20.42 5.32
C PRO A 276 2.10 19.39 4.22
N LEU A 277 2.47 18.18 4.63
CA LEU A 277 2.72 17.07 3.70
C LEU A 277 1.41 16.59 3.05
N VAL A 278 1.45 16.38 1.73
CA VAL A 278 0.36 15.81 0.92
C VAL A 278 0.60 14.30 0.75
N TRP A 279 0.34 13.53 1.81
CA TRP A 279 0.62 12.09 1.85
C TRP A 279 0.01 11.31 0.67
N SER A 280 0.85 10.55 -0.04
CA SER A 280 0.42 9.63 -1.10
C SER A 280 0.54 8.17 -0.67
N THR A 281 1.79 7.75 -0.45
CA THR A 281 2.16 6.35 -0.26
C THR A 281 3.36 6.26 0.68
N ILE A 282 3.63 5.05 1.17
CA ILE A 282 4.73 4.73 2.07
C ILE A 282 5.36 3.39 1.71
N SER A 283 6.60 3.17 2.15
CA SER A 283 7.26 1.86 2.15
C SER A 283 8.30 1.76 3.26
N LEU A 284 8.72 0.53 3.56
CA LEU A 284 9.76 0.24 4.53
C LEU A 284 11.14 0.30 3.87
N ASP A 285 12.08 1.04 4.47
CA ASP A 285 13.51 0.81 4.29
C ASP A 285 14.02 0.03 5.51
N ARG A 286 14.22 -1.27 5.31
CA ARG A 286 14.57 -2.17 6.40
C ARG A 286 16.01 -1.97 6.86
N VAL A 287 16.91 -1.53 5.98
CA VAL A 287 18.34 -1.33 6.29
C VAL A 287 18.50 -0.18 7.26
N THR A 288 17.84 0.95 6.98
CA THR A 288 17.86 2.12 7.88
C THR A 288 16.82 2.03 8.98
N ARG A 289 15.93 1.03 8.95
CA ARG A 289 14.81 0.86 9.87
C ARG A 289 13.95 2.13 9.91
N SER A 290 13.45 2.53 8.75
CA SER A 290 12.65 3.74 8.59
C SER A 290 11.48 3.49 7.67
N ILE A 291 10.42 4.28 7.82
CA ILE A 291 9.43 4.43 6.75
C ILE A 291 9.83 5.61 5.88
N VAL A 292 9.73 5.43 4.57
CA VAL A 292 9.78 6.52 3.61
C VAL A 292 8.39 6.82 3.08
N MET A 293 8.11 8.09 2.83
CA MET A 293 6.86 8.57 2.25
C MET A 293 7.15 9.51 1.08
N THR A 294 6.19 9.67 0.17
CA THR A 294 6.22 10.72 -0.84
C THR A 294 4.85 11.39 -0.97
N GLU A 295 4.85 12.59 -1.53
CA GLU A 295 3.63 13.35 -1.79
C GLU A 295 2.98 13.05 -3.15
N TYR A 296 1.64 13.16 -3.21
CA TYR A 296 0.92 13.18 -4.49
C TYR A 296 0.69 14.63 -4.88
N ARG A 297 1.59 15.17 -5.71
CA ARG A 297 1.42 16.48 -6.32
C ARG A 297 1.35 16.39 -7.82
N CYS A 298 0.52 17.23 -8.39
CA CYS A 298 0.38 17.40 -9.82
C CYS A 298 1.41 18.37 -10.37
N ASP A 299 1.52 18.38 -11.70
CA ASP A 299 2.09 19.51 -12.45
C ASP A 299 1.29 20.80 -12.20
N ASP A 300 1.81 21.93 -12.67
CA ASP A 300 1.19 23.26 -12.54
C ASP A 300 -0.19 23.40 -13.24
N SER A 301 -0.75 22.33 -13.83
CA SER A 301 -1.93 22.35 -14.70
C SER A 301 -3.13 21.55 -14.19
N CYS A 302 -3.20 21.24 -12.88
CA CYS A 302 -4.29 20.44 -12.31
C CYS A 302 -5.24 21.24 -11.41
N ASP A 303 -6.55 21.14 -11.67
CA ASP A 303 -7.58 21.90 -10.94
C ASP A 303 -7.99 21.28 -9.60
N ASN A 304 -7.83 19.95 -9.43
CA ASN A 304 -8.43 19.19 -8.31
C ASN A 304 -7.42 18.55 -7.35
N TYR A 305 -6.13 18.81 -7.55
CA TYR A 305 -5.07 18.16 -6.78
C TYR A 305 -3.98 19.17 -6.40
N PRO A 306 -3.32 19.00 -5.25
CA PRO A 306 -2.22 19.88 -4.86
C PRO A 306 -1.13 19.94 -5.94
N THR A 307 -0.67 21.14 -6.26
CA THR A 307 0.43 21.39 -7.20
C THR A 307 1.70 21.79 -6.44
N GLY A 308 2.79 22.05 -7.15
CA GLY A 308 4.05 22.53 -6.57
C GLY A 308 5.04 21.42 -6.24
N THR A 309 6.05 21.76 -5.44
CA THR A 309 7.22 20.91 -5.19
C THR A 309 6.86 19.63 -4.45
N THR A 310 7.14 18.48 -5.06
CA THR A 310 6.94 17.17 -4.44
C THR A 310 8.07 16.86 -3.46
N ARG A 311 7.71 16.42 -2.26
CA ARG A 311 8.67 15.98 -1.24
C ARG A 311 8.63 14.48 -1.02
N ALA A 312 9.78 13.92 -0.69
CA ALA A 312 9.94 12.59 -0.13
C ALA A 312 10.61 12.72 1.25
N VAL A 313 10.11 11.98 2.24
CA VAL A 313 10.53 12.12 3.64
C VAL A 313 10.82 10.76 4.25
N ARG A 314 11.90 10.67 5.03
CA ARG A 314 12.25 9.51 5.84
C ARG A 314 12.02 9.78 7.32
N PHE A 315 11.37 8.84 7.98
CA PHE A 315 11.21 8.82 9.42
C PHE A 315 11.76 7.51 9.99
N ASP A 316 12.72 7.62 10.89
CA ASP A 316 13.37 6.46 11.50
C ASP A 316 12.50 5.89 12.63
N PHE A 317 12.46 4.57 12.76
CA PHE A 317 11.89 3.94 13.94
C PHE A 317 12.82 4.14 15.14
N GLN A 318 12.26 4.01 16.36
CA GLN A 318 13.09 3.99 17.55
C GLN A 318 14.03 2.77 17.56
N GLU A 319 15.18 2.91 18.21
CA GLU A 319 16.12 1.82 18.35
C GLU A 319 15.46 0.60 19.04
N GLY A 320 15.77 -0.60 18.56
CA GLY A 320 15.33 -1.84 19.20
C GLY A 320 13.92 -2.34 18.83
N GLY A 321 13.08 -1.57 18.14
CA GLY A 321 11.74 -2.03 17.74
C GLY A 321 11.21 -1.51 16.40
N PRO A 322 10.02 -1.98 15.98
CA PRO A 322 9.34 -1.53 14.77
C PRO A 322 8.42 -0.32 14.99
N THR A 323 8.55 0.39 16.11
CA THR A 323 7.67 1.50 16.49
C THR A 323 8.38 2.85 16.43
N PHE A 324 7.66 3.89 16.05
CA PHE A 324 8.11 5.28 16.25
C PHE A 324 8.12 5.64 17.73
N ALA A 325 9.01 6.55 18.12
CA ALA A 325 8.92 7.23 19.41
C ALA A 325 7.69 8.15 19.43
N GLY A 326 7.25 8.57 20.62
CA GLY A 326 6.08 9.45 20.78
C GLY A 326 6.16 10.73 19.96
N THR A 327 7.38 11.23 19.71
CA THR A 327 7.69 12.20 18.67
C THR A 327 8.93 11.73 17.90
N THR A 328 8.88 11.80 16.58
CA THR A 328 9.98 11.41 15.68
C THR A 328 10.21 12.51 14.65
N THR A 329 11.37 13.18 14.69
CA THR A 329 11.77 14.11 13.62
C THR A 329 12.20 13.32 12.38
N ALA A 330 11.95 13.85 11.18
CA ALA A 330 12.48 13.27 9.97
C ALA A 330 14.02 13.16 10.03
N SER A 331 14.57 12.14 9.39
CA SER A 331 16.02 11.98 9.24
C SER A 331 16.52 12.48 7.89
N GLU A 332 15.63 12.52 6.89
CA GLU A 332 15.93 12.95 5.53
C GLU A 332 14.67 13.55 4.89
N VAL A 333 14.82 14.69 4.22
CA VAL A 333 13.78 15.30 3.38
C VAL A 333 14.39 15.69 2.05
N LEU A 334 13.73 15.25 0.97
CA LEU A 334 14.11 15.54 -0.40
C LEU A 334 12.98 16.29 -1.08
N GLU A 335 13.31 17.34 -1.81
CA GLU A 335 12.47 17.83 -2.90
C GLU A 335 12.86 17.07 -4.18
N VAL A 336 11.87 16.42 -4.79
CA VAL A 336 12.07 15.62 -5.99
C VAL A 336 11.40 16.30 -7.20
N PRO A 337 12.07 16.40 -8.36
CA PRO A 337 11.53 17.03 -9.56
C PRO A 337 10.57 16.07 -10.31
N LEU A 338 9.67 15.44 -9.59
CA LEU A 338 8.75 14.40 -10.06
C LEU A 338 7.33 14.70 -9.57
N HIS A 339 6.32 14.22 -10.30
CA HIS A 339 4.90 14.45 -9.99
C HIS A 339 4.08 13.17 -10.20
N PHE A 340 2.86 13.19 -9.67
CA PHE A 340 1.91 12.07 -9.66
C PHE A 340 2.51 10.81 -9.02
N LEU A 341 3.28 11.00 -7.94
CA LEU A 341 3.98 9.91 -7.27
C LEU A 341 3.01 9.11 -6.41
N ASN A 342 2.84 7.85 -6.79
CA ASN A 342 1.95 6.88 -6.15
C ASN A 342 2.69 5.65 -5.63
N GLY A 343 4.01 5.59 -5.84
CA GLY A 343 4.87 4.65 -5.15
C GLY A 343 6.22 5.25 -4.86
N VAL A 344 6.74 4.85 -3.70
CA VAL A 344 8.06 5.20 -3.19
C VAL A 344 8.68 3.94 -2.62
N GLY A 345 9.96 3.70 -2.88
CA GLY A 345 10.76 2.64 -2.30
C GLY A 345 12.09 3.22 -1.84
N SER A 346 12.66 2.72 -0.75
CA SER A 346 14.03 3.03 -0.37
C SER A 346 14.76 1.80 0.14
N HIS A 347 16.05 1.74 -0.14
CA HIS A 347 16.94 0.72 0.40
C HIS A 347 18.38 1.23 0.42
N ASN A 348 18.95 1.36 1.62
CA ASN A 348 20.36 1.75 1.82
C ASN A 348 20.72 3.08 1.13
N GLY A 349 19.89 4.11 1.35
CA GLY A 349 20.09 5.46 0.79
C GLY A 349 19.72 5.62 -0.69
N ARG A 350 19.34 4.53 -1.37
CA ARG A 350 18.80 4.56 -2.73
C ARG A 350 17.29 4.72 -2.69
N TRP A 351 16.74 5.41 -3.68
CA TRP A 351 15.31 5.71 -3.78
C TRP A 351 14.73 5.31 -5.13
N TRP A 352 13.48 4.85 -5.11
CA TRP A 352 12.66 4.59 -6.28
C TRP A 352 11.34 5.33 -6.17
N PHE A 353 10.89 5.92 -7.26
CA PHE A 353 9.63 6.66 -7.34
C PHE A 353 8.87 6.27 -8.60
N ASN A 354 7.65 5.77 -8.49
CA ASN A 354 6.81 5.54 -9.67
C ASN A 354 5.72 6.60 -9.81
N SER A 355 5.54 7.06 -11.05
CA SER A 355 4.48 8.00 -11.41
C SER A 355 3.30 7.24 -12.02
N SER A 356 2.12 7.35 -11.42
CA SER A 356 0.90 6.68 -11.91
C SER A 356 0.42 7.28 -13.24
N ARG A 357 0.73 8.56 -13.49
CA ARG A 357 0.32 9.28 -14.71
C ARG A 357 1.40 9.29 -15.79
N HIS A 358 2.67 9.53 -15.43
CA HIS A 358 3.76 9.60 -16.41
C HIS A 358 4.26 8.23 -16.87
N LYS A 359 3.85 7.15 -16.19
CA LYS A 359 4.23 5.77 -16.54
C LYS A 359 5.74 5.59 -16.48
N THR A 360 6.35 6.10 -15.42
CA THR A 360 7.79 6.04 -15.19
C THR A 360 8.12 5.47 -13.83
N LEU A 361 9.29 4.83 -13.74
CA LEU A 361 9.97 4.50 -12.50
C LEU A 361 11.30 5.26 -12.50
N SER A 362 11.49 6.16 -11.54
CA SER A 362 12.69 6.96 -11.40
C SER A 362 13.52 6.42 -10.25
N TYR A 363 14.81 6.28 -10.46
CA TYR A 363 15.79 5.80 -9.50
C TYR A 363 16.77 6.91 -9.15
N TRP A 364 17.08 7.04 -7.86
CA TRP A 364 18.14 7.88 -7.35
C TRP A 364 19.12 7.06 -6.53
N SER A 365 20.42 7.17 -6.81
CA SER A 365 21.47 6.47 -6.08
C SER A 365 21.81 7.08 -4.72
N GLY A 366 21.19 8.21 -4.37
CA GLY A 366 21.57 9.06 -3.24
C GLY A 366 22.50 10.22 -3.62
N GLU A 367 22.94 10.29 -4.87
CA GLU A 367 23.75 11.38 -5.40
C GLU A 367 23.48 11.64 -6.89
N GLY A 368 23.72 12.87 -7.33
CA GLY A 368 23.57 13.23 -8.75
C GLY A 368 22.13 13.16 -9.27
N ALA A 369 22.01 13.01 -10.59
CA ALA A 369 20.74 13.05 -11.31
C ALA A 369 19.91 11.76 -11.15
N LEU A 370 18.59 11.89 -11.27
CA LEU A 370 17.66 10.76 -11.34
C LEU A 370 17.82 10.04 -12.69
N THR A 371 17.74 8.70 -12.65
CA THR A 371 17.62 7.86 -13.84
C THR A 371 16.19 7.38 -14.00
N THR A 372 15.57 7.62 -15.16
CA THR A 372 14.15 7.30 -15.38
C THR A 372 13.95 6.18 -16.40
N TYR A 373 13.12 5.22 -16.05
CA TYR A 373 12.77 4.05 -16.85
C TYR A 373 11.27 4.05 -17.22
N PRO A 374 10.90 3.46 -18.37
CA PRO A 374 9.49 3.16 -18.68
C PRO A 374 8.86 2.26 -17.61
N TRP A 375 7.60 2.53 -17.30
CA TRP A 375 6.82 1.81 -16.29
C TRP A 375 5.36 1.66 -16.72
N VAL A 376 4.52 1.19 -15.80
CA VAL A 376 3.11 0.88 -16.04
C VAL A 376 2.21 2.11 -15.90
N SER A 377 1.05 2.08 -16.55
CA SER A 377 -0.02 3.05 -16.28
C SER A 377 -0.67 2.72 -14.95
N TRP A 378 -1.05 3.73 -14.17
CA TRP A 378 -1.73 3.54 -12.88
C TRP A 378 -0.91 2.70 -11.90
N GLY A 379 0.42 2.78 -11.97
CA GLY A 379 1.30 2.09 -11.04
C GLY A 379 1.11 2.63 -9.63
N GLN A 380 0.99 1.73 -8.66
CA GLN A 380 0.83 2.06 -7.25
C GLN A 380 1.88 1.32 -6.42
N SER A 381 2.41 2.02 -5.42
CA SER A 381 3.29 1.56 -4.35
C SER A 381 4.54 0.77 -4.80
N ILE A 382 5.54 0.71 -3.92
CA ILE A 382 6.76 -0.07 -4.14
C ILE A 382 7.14 -0.73 -2.81
N SER A 383 7.38 -2.03 -2.82
CA SER A 383 8.02 -2.75 -1.72
C SER A 383 9.35 -3.33 -2.20
N TYR A 384 10.41 -3.12 -1.40
CA TYR A 384 11.73 -3.67 -1.68
C TYR A 384 11.83 -5.05 -1.07
N TRP A 385 12.06 -6.05 -1.90
CA TRP A 385 12.26 -7.42 -1.47
C TRP A 385 13.73 -7.77 -1.54
N GLU A 386 14.37 -7.78 -0.39
CA GLU A 386 15.75 -8.25 -0.24
C GLU A 386 15.80 -9.79 -0.25
N ASP A 387 16.68 -10.34 -1.07
CA ASP A 387 16.89 -11.78 -1.15
C ASP A 387 18.37 -12.16 -1.06
N ALA A 388 18.73 -12.83 0.03
CA ALA A 388 20.11 -13.25 0.27
C ALA A 388 20.60 -14.30 -0.75
N ASP A 389 19.69 -15.12 -1.27
CA ASP A 389 19.99 -16.23 -2.17
C ASP A 389 19.55 -15.96 -3.61
N GLY A 390 18.99 -14.78 -3.88
CA GLY A 390 18.27 -14.44 -5.10
C GLY A 390 18.62 -13.08 -5.68
N SER A 391 17.79 -12.62 -6.61
CA SER A 391 17.83 -11.21 -7.03
C SER A 391 16.92 -10.41 -6.12
N ASP A 392 17.39 -9.25 -5.66
CA ASP A 392 16.50 -8.27 -5.06
C ASP A 392 15.42 -7.85 -6.05
N LEU A 393 14.20 -7.69 -5.54
CA LEU A 393 13.04 -7.36 -6.34
C LEU A 393 12.41 -6.04 -5.89
N LEU A 394 11.78 -5.36 -6.85
CA LEU A 394 10.82 -4.30 -6.58
C LEU A 394 9.43 -4.84 -6.88
N TRP A 395 8.60 -4.97 -5.86
CA TRP A 395 7.19 -5.31 -5.99
C TRP A 395 6.36 -4.05 -6.17
N SER A 396 5.40 -4.09 -7.10
CA SER A 396 4.47 -2.99 -7.38
C SER A 396 3.16 -3.55 -7.92
N LEU A 397 2.17 -2.69 -8.16
CA LEU A 397 0.86 -3.08 -8.64
C LEU A 397 0.22 -2.02 -9.55
N THR A 398 -0.92 -2.35 -10.16
CA THR A 398 -1.74 -1.45 -10.97
C THR A 398 -3.16 -1.34 -10.42
N GLU A 399 -3.72 -0.12 -10.44
CA GLU A 399 -5.08 0.15 -9.91
C GLU A 399 -6.22 -0.05 -10.94
N GLY A 400 -5.91 0.08 -12.24
CA GLY A 400 -6.91 0.22 -13.29
C GLY A 400 -7.96 -0.90 -13.32
N GLU A 401 -9.24 -0.53 -13.35
CA GLU A 401 -10.37 -1.46 -13.52
C GLU A 401 -10.17 -2.34 -14.77
N GLY A 402 -10.44 -3.64 -14.65
CA GLY A 402 -10.21 -4.62 -15.71
C GLY A 402 -8.72 -4.99 -15.91
N PHE A 403 -7.81 -4.39 -15.14
CA PHE A 403 -6.39 -4.74 -15.13
C PHE A 403 -5.72 -4.39 -13.78
N ARG A 404 -6.14 -5.09 -12.73
CA ARG A 404 -5.58 -5.01 -11.37
C ARG A 404 -4.59 -6.13 -11.15
N ALA A 405 -3.32 -5.82 -11.37
CA ALA A 405 -2.24 -6.78 -11.31
C ALA A 405 -1.18 -6.38 -10.28
N VAL A 406 -0.55 -7.39 -9.69
CA VAL A 406 0.65 -7.27 -8.87
C VAL A 406 1.79 -7.88 -9.65
N PHE A 407 2.96 -7.26 -9.63
CA PHE A 407 4.13 -7.73 -10.35
C PHE A 407 5.42 -7.40 -9.61
N ALA A 408 6.48 -8.12 -9.96
CA ALA A 408 7.83 -7.84 -9.47
C ALA A 408 8.80 -7.76 -10.65
N VAL A 409 9.77 -6.86 -10.53
CA VAL A 409 10.93 -6.76 -11.42
C VAL A 409 12.21 -6.97 -10.63
N LYS A 410 13.29 -7.37 -11.30
CA LYS A 410 14.62 -7.35 -10.67
C LYS A 410 15.04 -5.91 -10.43
N GLN A 411 15.42 -5.60 -9.19
CA GLN A 411 15.90 -4.28 -8.79
C GLN A 411 17.04 -3.80 -9.71
N ALA A 412 18.00 -4.67 -10.01
CA ALA A 412 19.16 -4.36 -10.85
C ALA A 412 18.83 -3.92 -12.29
N GLY A 413 17.60 -4.14 -12.77
CA GLY A 413 17.15 -3.59 -14.06
C GLY A 413 16.71 -2.12 -14.00
N TYR A 414 16.65 -1.55 -12.80
CA TYR A 414 16.10 -0.24 -12.48
C TYR A 414 16.99 0.53 -11.48
N SER A 415 18.31 0.45 -11.64
CA SER A 415 19.31 1.17 -10.84
C SER A 415 20.60 1.46 -11.59
#